data_AF-A0A5B9MDR7-F1
#
_entry.id   AF-A0A5B9MDR7-F1
#
_cell.length_a   1.000
_cell.length_b   1.000
_cell.length_c   1.000
_cell.angle_alpha   90.00
_cell.angle_beta   90.00
_cell.angle_gamma   90.00
#
_symmetry.space_group_name_H-M   'P 1'
#
loop_
_entity.id
_entity.type
_entity.pdbx_description
1 polymer ?
#
loop_
_entity_poly.entity_id
_entity_poly.type
_entity_poly.pdbx_seq_one_letter_code
_entity_poly.pdbx_strand_id
1 'polypeptide(L)'
;MIVSDSYIANAFIGFHYGRIYQLGDGTTWKIVDVRCRLGSQIKPKATVRKRRNDYVLKVSAIGLAVEVVPVETPYFDDPIEQLPESPADFQQWLANAIQTEVAMLKRARAKRSHD
;
A
#
# COMPACT_ATOMS: atom_id res chain seq x y z
N MET A 1 12.95 -11.12 14.96
CA MET A 1 11.75 -11.79 15.53
C MET A 1 10.72 -12.00 14.43
N ILE A 2 10.04 -13.15 14.36
CA ILE A 2 8.90 -13.32 13.43
C ILE A 2 7.71 -12.56 14.01
N VAL A 3 7.09 -11.70 13.20
CA VAL A 3 5.92 -10.89 13.58
C VAL A 3 4.66 -11.44 12.92
N SER A 4 4.80 -11.98 11.70
CA SER A 4 3.73 -12.64 10.98
C SER A 4 4.32 -13.80 10.17
N ASP A 5 3.63 -14.94 10.14
CA ASP A 5 3.91 -16.08 9.25
C ASP A 5 2.58 -16.63 8.74
N SER A 6 2.19 -16.23 7.53
CA SER A 6 0.87 -16.55 6.96
C SER A 6 0.93 -16.58 5.43
N TYR A 7 -0.20 -16.46 4.76
CA TYR A 7 -0.28 -16.40 3.31
C TYR A 7 -0.65 -14.98 2.88
N ILE A 8 -0.16 -14.52 1.73
CA ILE A 8 -0.68 -13.28 1.15
C ILE A 8 -2.15 -13.52 0.77
N ALA A 9 -3.05 -12.70 1.29
CA ALA A 9 -4.49 -12.87 1.10
C ALA A 9 -4.92 -12.65 -0.36
N ASN A 10 -4.25 -11.70 -1.03
CA ASN A 10 -4.54 -11.27 -2.40
C ASN A 10 -3.54 -11.84 -3.43
N ALA A 11 -3.75 -11.56 -4.71
CA ALA A 11 -2.82 -11.91 -5.76
C ALA A 11 -1.45 -11.23 -5.54
N PHE A 12 -0.39 -12.04 -5.51
CA PHE A 12 0.98 -11.55 -5.43
C PHE A 12 1.56 -11.43 -6.84
N ILE A 13 2.00 -10.23 -7.23
CA ILE A 13 2.53 -9.96 -8.58
C ILE A 13 3.99 -9.46 -8.57
N GLY A 14 4.71 -9.80 -7.50
CA GLY A 14 6.07 -9.29 -7.25
C GLY A 14 6.11 -8.13 -6.26
N PHE A 15 7.31 -7.69 -5.92
CA PHE A 15 7.51 -6.55 -5.04
C PHE A 15 7.48 -5.26 -5.85
N HIS A 16 6.61 -4.33 -5.46
CA HIS A 16 6.47 -3.03 -6.12
C HIS A 16 6.49 -1.96 -5.05
N TYR A 17 7.31 -0.93 -5.24
CA TYR A 17 7.34 0.24 -4.36
C TYR A 17 5.93 0.79 -4.12
N GLY A 18 5.58 1.01 -2.86
CA GLY A 18 4.29 1.54 -2.43
C GLY A 18 3.15 0.53 -2.41
N ARG A 19 3.33 -0.69 -2.93
CA ARG A 19 2.29 -1.72 -2.91
C ARG A 19 2.09 -2.26 -1.51
N ILE A 20 0.83 -2.55 -1.21
CA ILE A 20 0.40 -3.05 0.09
C ILE A 20 0.00 -4.52 -0.05
N TYR A 21 0.45 -5.32 0.90
CA TYR A 21 0.11 -6.73 1.03
C TYR A 21 -0.55 -6.99 2.37
N GLN A 22 -1.74 -7.57 2.33
CA GLN A 22 -2.39 -8.14 3.50
C GLN A 22 -2.00 -9.62 3.62
N LEU A 23 -1.62 -10.03 4.82
CA LEU A 23 -1.38 -11.43 5.16
C LEU A 23 -2.65 -12.03 5.78
N GLY A 24 -2.77 -13.35 5.75
CA GLY A 24 -3.97 -14.07 6.20
C GLY A 24 -4.24 -13.97 7.70
N ASP A 25 -3.32 -13.43 8.48
CA ASP A 25 -3.52 -13.07 9.90
C ASP A 25 -4.11 -11.67 10.09
N GLY A 26 -4.43 -10.96 8.99
CA GLY A 26 -4.98 -9.61 9.00
C GLY A 26 -3.93 -8.50 9.00
N THR A 27 -2.64 -8.82 9.16
CA THR A 27 -1.58 -7.80 9.16
C THR A 27 -1.34 -7.24 7.76
N THR A 28 -1.05 -5.94 7.68
CA THR A 28 -0.93 -5.22 6.41
C THR A 28 0.42 -4.51 6.31
N TRP A 29 1.09 -4.66 5.16
CA TRP A 29 2.49 -4.27 4.99
C TRP A 29 2.72 -3.55 3.66
N LYS A 30 3.35 -2.38 3.69
CA LYS A 30 3.67 -1.58 2.51
C LYS A 30 5.15 -1.72 2.13
N ILE A 31 5.44 -2.01 0.86
CA ILE A 31 6.81 -2.07 0.33
C ILE A 31 7.40 -0.65 0.24
N VAL A 32 8.64 -0.46 0.74
CA VAL A 32 9.29 0.86 0.76
C VAL A 32 10.54 1.01 -0.10
N ASP A 33 11.15 -0.09 -0.60
CA ASP A 33 12.48 0.03 -1.24
C ASP A 33 12.67 -0.75 -2.55
N VAL A 34 11.83 -1.75 -2.87
CA VAL A 34 12.15 -2.69 -3.97
C VAL A 34 11.11 -2.73 -5.09
N ARG A 35 11.61 -2.76 -6.34
CA ARG A 35 10.86 -3.17 -7.54
C ARG A 35 11.43 -4.48 -8.09
N CYS A 36 10.72 -5.58 -7.90
CA CYS A 36 11.01 -6.90 -8.48
C CYS A 36 9.71 -7.46 -9.04
N ARG A 37 9.57 -7.47 -10.37
CA ARG A 37 8.38 -7.99 -11.04
C ARG A 37 8.52 -9.50 -11.19
N LEU A 38 7.50 -10.23 -10.73
CA LEU A 38 7.42 -11.68 -10.82
C LEU A 38 6.08 -12.06 -11.46
N GLY A 39 5.98 -13.31 -11.92
CA GLY A 39 4.70 -13.89 -12.34
C GLY A 39 3.68 -13.88 -11.20
N SER A 40 2.40 -13.85 -11.54
CA SER A 40 1.32 -13.87 -10.55
C SER A 40 1.32 -15.18 -9.77
N GLN A 41 1.27 -15.10 -8.44
CA GLN A 41 1.11 -16.23 -7.54
C GLN A 41 -0.14 -16.05 -6.69
N ILE A 42 -0.91 -17.13 -6.54
CA ILE A 42 -2.12 -17.17 -5.72
C ILE A 42 -1.73 -17.68 -4.33
N LYS A 43 -2.06 -16.89 -3.30
CA LYS A 43 -1.86 -17.24 -1.88
C LYS A 43 -0.45 -17.78 -1.56
N PRO A 44 0.65 -17.12 -1.98
CA PRO A 44 1.97 -17.57 -1.59
C PRO A 44 2.19 -17.38 -0.08
N LYS A 45 2.89 -18.32 0.54
CA LYS A 45 3.29 -18.19 1.95
C LYS A 45 4.25 -17.03 2.11
N ALA A 46 4.03 -16.16 3.10
CA ALA A 46 4.86 -15.01 3.40
C ALA A 46 5.14 -14.87 4.89
N THR A 47 6.34 -14.41 5.22
CA THR A 47 6.79 -14.22 6.59
C THR A 47 7.31 -12.80 6.75
N VAL A 48 6.85 -12.09 7.77
CA VAL A 48 7.37 -10.79 8.17
C VAL A 48 8.25 -10.94 9.41
N ARG A 49 9.45 -10.39 9.33
CA ARG A 49 10.43 -10.37 10.41
C ARG A 49 10.76 -8.95 10.82
N LYS A 50 10.66 -8.67 12.12
CA LYS A 50 11.21 -7.45 12.73
C LYS A 50 12.71 -7.61 12.93
N ARG A 51 13.47 -6.68 12.36
CA ARG A 51 14.88 -6.39 12.63
C ARG A 51 14.97 -5.22 13.62
N ARG A 52 16.18 -4.74 13.94
CA ARG A 52 16.40 -3.74 15.01
C ARG A 52 15.45 -2.55 14.91
N ASN A 53 15.33 -1.94 13.73
CA ASN A 53 14.44 -0.80 13.50
C ASN A 53 13.42 -1.01 12.36
N ASP A 54 13.60 -2.06 11.54
CA ASP A 54 12.87 -2.21 10.28
C ASP A 54 12.14 -3.55 10.21
N TYR A 55 11.17 -3.66 9.30
CA TYR A 55 10.46 -4.89 9.01
C TYR A 55 10.82 -5.39 7.62
N VAL A 56 10.96 -6.71 7.49
CA VAL A 56 11.28 -7.34 6.22
C VAL A 56 10.25 -8.42 5.92
N LEU A 57 9.65 -8.33 4.75
CA LEU A 57 8.73 -9.31 4.17
C LEU A 57 9.51 -10.27 3.27
N LYS A 58 9.33 -11.57 3.48
CA LYS A 58 9.84 -12.62 2.61
C LYS A 58 8.66 -13.45 2.10
N VAL A 59 8.61 -13.68 0.78
CA VAL A 59 7.63 -14.57 0.16
C VAL A 59 8.31 -15.89 -0.18
N SER A 60 7.66 -17.00 0.14
CA SER A 60 8.15 -18.35 -0.14
C SER A 60 8.33 -18.55 -1.64
N ALA A 61 9.34 -19.31 -2.04
CA ALA A 61 9.83 -19.44 -3.42
C ALA A 61 10.48 -18.18 -4.02
N ILE A 62 10.46 -17.04 -3.32
CA ILE A 62 11.12 -15.82 -3.75
C ILE A 62 12.31 -15.61 -2.83
N GLY A 63 13.52 -15.86 -3.35
CA GLY A 63 14.78 -15.76 -2.61
C GLY A 63 15.11 -14.35 -2.10
N LEU A 64 14.20 -13.39 -2.27
CA LEU A 64 14.36 -12.00 -1.91
C LEU A 64 13.51 -11.67 -0.67
N ALA A 65 14.10 -10.90 0.23
CA ALA A 65 13.44 -10.34 1.38
C ALA A 65 13.46 -8.81 1.23
N VAL A 66 12.31 -8.16 1.33
CA VAL A 66 12.14 -6.74 1.02
C VAL A 66 11.71 -5.96 2.25
N GLU A 67 12.16 -4.72 2.34
CA GLU A 67 11.78 -3.84 3.43
C GLU A 67 10.31 -3.40 3.31
N VAL A 68 9.63 -3.42 4.45
CA VAL A 68 8.23 -3.06 4.58
C VAL A 68 8.00 -2.21 5.82
N VAL A 69 6.91 -1.47 5.80
CA VAL A 69 6.38 -0.77 6.98
C VAL A 69 4.98 -1.29 7.30
N PRO A 70 4.63 -1.41 8.60
CA PRO A 70 3.27 -1.79 9.00
C PRO A 70 2.29 -0.70 8.58
N VAL A 71 1.08 -1.11 8.20
CA VAL A 71 -0.04 -0.21 7.91
C VAL A 71 -1.10 -0.43 8.99
N GLU A 72 -1.28 0.55 9.87
CA GLU A 72 -2.17 0.44 11.05
C GLU A 72 -3.65 0.43 10.68
N THR A 73 -4.00 0.99 9.54
CA THR A 73 -5.31 0.86 8.93
C THR A 73 -5.18 -0.10 7.77
N PRO A 74 -5.98 -1.20 7.71
CA PRO A 74 -6.19 -1.82 6.42
C PRO A 74 -6.68 -0.67 5.53
N TYR A 75 -5.94 -0.40 4.46
CA TYR A 75 -6.52 0.33 3.34
C TYR A 75 -7.62 -0.62 2.88
N PHE A 76 -8.82 -0.44 3.45
CA PHE A 76 -10.05 -0.83 2.80
C PHE A 76 -9.89 -0.34 1.37
N ASP A 77 -10.35 -1.15 0.41
CA ASP A 77 -10.70 -0.63 -0.90
C ASP A 77 -11.06 0.84 -0.71
N ASP A 78 -10.35 1.77 -1.40
CA ASP A 78 -10.93 3.09 -1.59
C ASP A 78 -12.40 2.76 -1.85
N PRO A 79 -13.37 3.25 -1.04
CA PRO A 79 -14.74 3.10 -1.47
C PRO A 79 -14.65 3.54 -2.91
N ILE A 80 -15.04 2.68 -3.86
CA ILE A 80 -15.23 3.16 -5.21
C ILE A 80 -16.18 4.31 -4.93
N GLU A 81 -15.66 5.55 -4.87
CA GLU A 81 -16.45 6.73 -4.67
C GLU A 81 -17.37 6.57 -5.83
N GLN A 82 -18.61 6.19 -5.54
CA GLN A 82 -19.50 5.65 -6.56
C GLN A 82 -19.49 6.72 -7.62
N LEU A 83 -18.80 6.43 -8.73
CA LEU A 83 -18.48 7.47 -9.67
C LEU A 83 -19.83 7.99 -10.10
N PRO A 84 -20.08 9.31 -10.00
CA PRO A 84 -21.40 9.80 -10.28
C PRO A 84 -21.82 9.30 -11.67
N GLU A 85 -22.92 8.57 -11.74
CA GLU A 85 -23.35 7.90 -12.97
C GLU A 85 -23.73 8.93 -14.05
N SER A 86 -24.08 10.15 -13.61
CA SER A 86 -24.35 11.31 -14.44
C SER A 86 -23.05 12.02 -14.86
N PRO A 87 -22.87 12.33 -16.15
CA PRO A 87 -21.73 13.12 -16.62
C PRO A 87 -21.59 14.48 -15.93
N ALA A 88 -22.70 15.14 -15.58
CA ALA A 88 -22.67 16.46 -14.93
C ALA A 88 -22.13 16.36 -13.50
N ASP A 89 -22.58 15.34 -12.77
CA ASP A 89 -22.15 15.10 -11.40
C ASP A 89 -20.68 14.63 -11.36
N PHE A 90 -20.23 13.88 -12.37
CA PHE A 90 -18.84 13.47 -12.53
C PHE A 90 -17.91 14.66 -12.76
N GLN A 91 -18.30 15.61 -13.63
CA GLN A 91 -17.51 16.84 -13.84
C GLN A 91 -17.41 17.68 -12.56
N GLN A 92 -18.51 17.78 -11.80
CA GLN A 92 -18.52 18.52 -10.55
C GLN A 92 -17.68 17.84 -9.46
N TRP A 93 -17.77 16.51 -9.36
CA TRP A 93 -16.96 15.70 -8.45
C TRP A 93 -15.46 15.84 -8.77
N LEU A 94 -15.07 15.74 -10.05
CA LEU A 94 -13.69 15.94 -10.49
C LEU A 94 -13.16 17.32 -10.10
N ALA A 95 -13.95 18.37 -10.33
CA ALA A 95 -13.54 19.73 -9.98
C ALA A 95 -13.27 19.87 -8.46
N ASN A 96 -14.12 19.28 -7.63
CA ASN A 96 -13.97 19.31 -6.17
C ASN A 96 -12.76 18.51 -5.69
N ALA A 97 -12.52 17.33 -6.26
CA ALA A 97 -11.37 16.50 -5.94
C ALA A 97 -10.05 17.20 -6.27
N ILE A 98 -9.94 17.82 -7.45
CA ILE A 98 -8.76 18.60 -7.87
C ILE A 98 -8.52 19.78 -6.93
N GLN A 99 -9.56 20.53 -6.57
CA GLN A 99 -9.43 21.66 -5.65
C GLN A 99 -8.93 21.23 -4.27
N THR A 100 -9.43 20.11 -3.77
CA THR A 100 -9.02 19.54 -2.49
C THR A 100 -7.54 19.18 -2.49
N GLU A 101 -7.07 18.48 -3.53
CA GLU A 101 -5.66 18.11 -3.69
C GLU A 101 -4.75 19.33 -3.77
N VAL A 102 -5.14 20.33 -4.57
CA VAL A 102 -4.41 21.60 -4.66
C VAL A 102 -4.35 22.32 -3.31
N ALA A 103 -5.43 22.30 -2.52
CA ALA A 103 -5.44 22.88 -1.19
C ALA A 103 -4.52 22.14 -0.21
N MET A 104 -4.48 20.80 -0.28
CA MET A 104 -3.56 19.99 0.53
C MET A 104 -2.10 20.28 0.16
N LEU A 105 -1.78 20.33 -1.13
CA LEU A 105 -0.43 20.66 -1.61
C LEU A 105 0.01 22.08 -1.22
N LYS A 106 -0.89 23.06 -1.30
CA LYS A 106 -0.62 24.43 -0.83
C LYS A 106 -0.32 24.46 0.67
N ARG A 107 -1.11 23.74 1.49
CA ARG A 107 -0.89 23.63 2.94
C ARG A 107 0.43 22.92 3.27
N ALA A 108 0.76 21.86 2.56
CA ALA A 108 2.03 21.14 2.73
C ALA A 108 3.24 22.02 2.35
N ARG A 109 3.13 22.81 1.28
CA ARG A 109 4.16 23.77 0.87
C ARG A 109 4.32 24.92 1.88
N ALA A 110 3.22 25.43 2.42
CA ALA A 110 3.26 26.47 3.45
C ALA A 110 3.95 25.97 4.72
N LYS A 111 3.67 24.75 5.17
CA LYS A 111 4.33 24.13 6.34
C LYS A 111 5.85 23.97 6.16
N ARG A 112 6.33 23.64 4.96
CA ARG A 112 7.78 23.52 4.67
C ARG A 112 8.52 24.86 4.56
N SER A 113 7.81 25.99 4.55
CA SER A 113 8.41 27.32 4.45
C SER A 113 8.56 28.03 5.80
N HIS A 114 8.24 27.35 6.90
CA HIS A 114 8.33 27.86 8.28
C HIS A 114 9.24 27.03 9.19
N ASP A 115 9.95 26.03 8.62
CA ASP A 115 11.09 25.33 9.22
C ASP A 115 12.38 25.75 8.49
#